data_AF-A0A3C0ITL8-F1
#
_entry.id   AF-A0A3C0ITL8-F1
#
_cell.length_a   1.000
_cell.length_b   1.000
_cell.length_c   1.000
_cell.angle_alpha   90.00
_cell.angle_beta   90.00
_cell.angle_gamma   90.00
#
_symmetry.space_group_name_H-M   'P 1'
#
loop_
_entity.id
_entity.type
_entity.pdbx_description
1 polymer ?
#
loop_
_entity_poly.entity_id
_entity_poly.type
_entity_poly.pdbx_seq_one_letter_code
_entity_poly.pdbx_strand_id
1 'polypeptide(L)'
;TYFQSHDHADRGAFTLAAHGRMWVVDGWRSTESKYHSVITIDGRGQGYFATPASWINYVDNAAATFAVIDQKYTYDWMWLKSPVADMMLGKPVAKQWQQGVYADAANNLRKYYPTAIPQRDPLKKVANYFSKNLATNPLIWTEDTWPMRIPNYEVAHAFRTAGLVKGKHDYVLIIDDIKKDDTEKLYEWLLPMPLDVEVVTIKQLVDIKQESGPLNIGFNTLSNQGIQGDYDILLGDKRMKRNMQEVDETANETHRAGRFMPQRNDPQLLVRILNHTPAPRPNLEPNPRLETLEKLKTEDMHQFYLRTMDLGKRLVIPSRSNSPAFKVLLFPHLSGEELPQTKWNNDRTILEVRFKDQVDTFYFASTPEGRTKVKLVRDGNVIFDL
;
A
#
# COMPACT_ATOMS: atom_id res chain seq x y z
N THR A 1 3.73 -6.44 18.56
CA THR A 1 3.18 -5.59 19.64
C THR A 1 2.34 -6.41 20.60
N TYR A 2 2.32 -6.02 21.88
CA TYR A 2 1.45 -6.55 22.94
C TYR A 2 0.46 -5.49 23.48
N PHE A 3 0.66 -4.22 23.11
CA PHE A 3 -0.07 -3.10 23.69
C PHE A 3 -0.65 -2.23 22.57
N GLN A 4 -1.74 -1.56 22.88
CA GLN A 4 -2.36 -0.53 22.05
C GLN A 4 -1.90 0.85 22.52
N SER A 5 -0.98 1.48 21.81
CA SER A 5 -0.45 2.80 22.22
C SER A 5 -0.27 3.69 21.01
N HIS A 6 0.87 4.39 20.87
CA HIS A 6 1.22 5.22 19.72
C HIS A 6 1.52 4.39 18.45
N ASP A 7 0.71 3.38 18.18
CA ASP A 7 0.72 2.57 16.98
C ASP A 7 0.05 3.31 15.81
N HIS A 8 0.44 2.94 14.60
CA HIS A 8 -0.26 3.28 13.36
C HIS A 8 -0.88 2.01 12.75
N ALA A 9 -1.90 2.17 11.90
CA ALA A 9 -2.54 1.12 11.11
C ALA A 9 -1.76 0.82 9.82
N ASP A 10 -0.50 0.40 10.00
CA ASP A 10 0.58 0.40 9.01
C ASP A 10 1.26 -0.97 8.85
N ARG A 11 0.65 -2.07 9.31
CA ARG A 11 1.32 -3.38 9.33
C ARG A 11 1.67 -3.78 7.91
N GLY A 12 2.95 -3.99 7.64
CA GLY A 12 3.43 -4.31 6.29
C GLY A 12 3.74 -3.12 5.40
N ALA A 13 3.62 -1.89 5.90
CA ALA A 13 4.11 -0.72 5.20
C ALA A 13 5.63 -0.81 4.97
N PHE A 14 6.07 -0.16 3.91
CA PHE A 14 7.47 0.00 3.54
C PHE A 14 7.78 1.46 3.18
N THR A 15 9.05 1.82 3.31
CA THR A 15 9.61 3.09 2.84
C THR A 15 10.72 2.81 1.84
N LEU A 16 10.99 3.74 0.93
CA LEU A 16 12.00 3.58 -0.11
C LEU A 16 12.81 4.87 -0.25
N ALA A 17 14.13 4.72 -0.19
CA ALA A 17 15.09 5.79 -0.38
C ALA A 17 16.11 5.37 -1.44
N ALA A 18 16.47 6.30 -2.31
CA ALA A 18 17.52 6.11 -3.31
C ALA A 18 17.98 7.46 -3.85
N HIS A 19 19.18 7.51 -4.42
CA HIS A 19 19.73 8.73 -5.05
C HIS A 19 19.68 9.96 -4.13
N GLY A 20 19.94 9.75 -2.83
CA GLY A 20 19.98 10.80 -1.82
C GLY A 20 18.61 11.35 -1.39
N ARG A 21 17.49 10.69 -1.71
CA ARG A 21 16.15 11.12 -1.28
C ARG A 21 15.24 9.98 -0.86
N MET A 22 14.18 10.34 -0.14
CA MET A 22 13.02 9.47 0.05
C MET A 22 12.10 9.56 -1.17
N TRP A 23 11.61 8.41 -1.60
CA TRP A 23 10.56 8.24 -2.60
C TRP A 23 9.24 7.85 -1.95
N VAL A 24 9.31 6.93 -0.98
CA VAL A 24 8.16 6.47 -0.21
C VAL A 24 8.42 6.80 1.25
N VAL A 25 7.50 7.55 1.87
CA VAL A 25 7.65 8.06 3.23
C VAL A 25 6.57 7.52 4.14
N ASP A 26 6.85 7.48 5.44
CA ASP A 26 5.80 7.38 6.45
C ASP A 26 5.67 8.73 7.19
N GLY A 27 4.44 9.06 7.58
CA GLY A 27 4.11 10.36 8.15
C GLY A 27 4.05 10.37 9.67
N TRP A 28 4.46 11.49 10.26
CA TRP A 28 4.28 11.70 11.69
C TRP A 28 2.80 11.68 12.07
N ARG A 29 2.42 10.83 13.04
CA ARG A 29 1.05 10.66 13.54
C ARG A 29 -0.01 10.43 12.46
N SER A 30 0.40 9.84 11.34
CA SER A 30 -0.50 9.37 10.31
C SER A 30 -1.07 8.04 10.80
N THR A 31 -2.11 8.02 11.64
CA THR A 31 -2.48 6.78 12.35
C THR A 31 -3.26 5.76 11.52
N GLU A 32 -3.82 6.19 10.39
CA GLU A 32 -4.74 5.40 9.57
C GLU A 32 -4.07 4.83 8.32
N SER A 33 -4.50 3.64 7.91
CA SER A 33 -4.01 2.92 6.73
C SER A 33 -3.93 3.76 5.46
N LYS A 34 -4.89 4.69 5.26
CA LYS A 34 -4.95 5.54 4.07
C LYS A 34 -3.73 6.47 3.90
N TYR A 35 -2.88 6.58 4.92
CA TYR A 35 -1.65 7.36 4.92
C TYR A 35 -0.37 6.54 4.82
N HIS A 36 -0.47 5.20 4.77
CA HIS A 36 0.67 4.29 4.70
C HIS A 36 0.73 3.56 3.36
N SER A 37 1.86 2.91 3.09
CA SER A 37 2.05 2.07 1.90
C SER A 37 1.33 0.73 2.04
N VAL A 38 0.02 0.72 2.26
CA VAL A 38 -0.81 -0.48 2.45
C VAL A 38 -1.97 -0.50 1.44
N ILE A 39 -2.84 -1.50 1.51
CA ILE A 39 -4.04 -1.57 0.67
C ILE A 39 -5.27 -1.15 1.47
N THR A 40 -6.14 -0.35 0.86
CA THR A 40 -7.51 -0.11 1.34
C THR A 40 -8.53 -0.80 0.44
N ILE A 41 -9.66 -1.20 1.03
CA ILE A 41 -10.77 -1.88 0.37
C ILE A 41 -12.03 -1.04 0.62
N ASP A 42 -12.61 -0.47 -0.44
CA ASP A 42 -13.71 0.50 -0.39
C ASP A 42 -13.41 1.68 0.57
N GLY A 43 -12.16 2.14 0.58
CA GLY A 43 -11.67 3.18 1.49
C GLY A 43 -11.40 2.72 2.92
N ARG A 44 -11.64 1.45 3.27
CA ARG A 44 -11.38 0.88 4.62
C ARG A 44 -10.03 0.19 4.67
N GLY A 45 -9.29 0.42 5.75
CA GLY A 45 -7.96 -0.17 5.96
C GLY A 45 -7.90 -1.21 7.07
N GLN A 46 -6.69 -1.38 7.59
CA GLN A 46 -6.46 -2.12 8.82
C GLN A 46 -7.16 -1.41 9.99
N GLY A 47 -7.59 -2.17 10.99
CA GLY A 47 -8.27 -1.60 12.15
C GLY A 47 -7.33 -0.70 12.96
N TYR A 48 -7.84 0.45 13.43
CA TYR A 48 -7.13 1.28 14.40
C TYR A 48 -7.84 1.22 15.77
N PHE A 49 -7.16 0.89 16.87
CA PHE A 49 -5.72 0.61 16.98
C PHE A 49 -5.29 -0.68 16.28
N ALA A 50 -4.08 -0.66 15.72
CA ALA A 50 -3.59 -1.71 14.85
C ALA A 50 -3.21 -2.98 15.61
N THR A 51 -3.92 -4.05 15.30
CA THR A 51 -3.56 -5.40 15.75
C THR A 51 -2.24 -5.85 15.09
N PRO A 52 -1.56 -6.88 15.61
CA PRO A 52 -0.31 -7.33 15.00
C PRO A 52 -0.55 -8.16 13.73
N ALA A 53 0.34 -7.99 12.75
CA ALA A 53 0.55 -8.96 11.66
C ALA A 53 1.50 -10.10 12.11
N SER A 54 1.60 -11.14 11.29
CA SER A 54 2.50 -12.27 11.50
C SER A 54 3.57 -12.33 10.41
N TRP A 55 4.85 -12.40 10.80
CA TRP A 55 5.91 -12.77 9.87
C TRP A 55 5.80 -14.26 9.54
N ILE A 56 5.76 -14.60 8.26
CA ILE A 56 5.69 -15.99 7.80
C ILE A 56 7.09 -16.51 7.52
N ASN A 57 7.84 -15.78 6.67
CA ASN A 57 9.18 -16.20 6.25
C ASN A 57 9.97 -14.99 5.74
N TYR A 58 11.29 -15.13 5.63
CA TYR A 58 12.16 -14.15 5.00
C TYR A 58 13.39 -14.81 4.40
N VAL A 59 14.01 -14.13 3.44
CA VAL A 59 15.33 -14.43 2.91
C VAL A 59 16.14 -13.15 2.96
N ASP A 60 17.38 -13.26 3.42
CA ASP A 60 18.36 -12.19 3.36
C ASP A 60 19.72 -12.77 2.96
N ASN A 61 20.23 -12.35 1.80
CA ASN A 61 21.53 -12.74 1.27
C ASN A 61 22.14 -11.59 0.46
N ALA A 62 23.34 -11.75 -0.09
CA ALA A 62 24.02 -10.67 -0.81
C ALA A 62 23.25 -10.15 -2.04
N ALA A 63 22.42 -10.97 -2.68
CA ALA A 63 21.72 -10.65 -3.92
C ALA A 63 20.23 -10.28 -3.73
N ALA A 64 19.63 -10.57 -2.57
CA ALA A 64 18.24 -10.23 -2.30
C ALA A 64 17.91 -10.19 -0.80
N THR A 65 16.93 -9.36 -0.45
CA THR A 65 16.27 -9.37 0.87
C THR A 65 14.76 -9.32 0.64
N PHE A 66 14.05 -10.39 0.99
CA PHE A 66 12.59 -10.51 0.82
C PHE A 66 11.95 -11.03 2.09
N ALA A 67 10.72 -10.62 2.36
CA ALA A 67 9.96 -11.16 3.47
C ALA A 67 8.47 -11.24 3.17
N VAL A 68 7.82 -12.19 3.84
CA VAL A 68 6.40 -12.47 3.72
C VAL A 68 5.72 -12.24 5.06
N ILE A 69 4.61 -11.52 5.03
CA ILE A 69 3.74 -11.30 6.19
C ILE A 69 2.30 -11.70 5.89
N ASP A 70 1.62 -12.17 6.94
CA ASP A 70 0.17 -12.32 6.99
C ASP A 70 -0.43 -11.12 7.74
N GLN A 71 -1.23 -10.35 7.02
CA GLN A 71 -1.92 -9.16 7.48
C GLN A 71 -3.40 -9.41 7.75
N LYS A 72 -3.95 -10.62 7.51
CA LYS A 72 -5.39 -10.90 7.63
C LYS A 72 -5.96 -10.42 8.98
N TYR A 73 -5.25 -10.72 10.07
CA TYR A 73 -5.66 -10.33 11.43
C TYR A 73 -5.82 -8.81 11.62
N THR A 74 -5.06 -8.01 10.86
CA THR A 74 -5.05 -6.54 10.93
C THR A 74 -6.23 -5.91 10.20
N TYR A 75 -6.78 -6.59 9.20
CA TYR A 75 -8.01 -6.19 8.53
C TYR A 75 -9.25 -6.71 9.28
N ASP A 76 -9.18 -7.93 9.80
CA ASP A 76 -10.28 -8.57 10.52
C ASP A 76 -10.65 -7.87 11.83
N TRP A 77 -9.65 -7.35 12.56
CA TRP A 77 -9.84 -6.86 13.93
C TRP A 77 -9.27 -5.45 14.10
N MET A 78 -9.89 -4.68 14.99
CA MET A 78 -9.32 -3.47 15.57
C MET A 78 -9.17 -3.64 17.09
N TRP A 79 -8.14 -3.05 17.67
CA TRP A 79 -7.99 -2.94 19.12
C TRP A 79 -8.66 -1.68 19.67
N LEU A 80 -9.20 -1.80 20.87
CA LEU A 80 -9.92 -0.76 21.59
C LEU A 80 -9.17 -0.33 22.84
N LYS A 81 -9.09 0.97 23.08
CA LYS A 81 -8.72 1.50 24.40
C LYS A 81 -9.64 0.91 25.48
N SER A 82 -9.07 0.50 26.62
CA SER A 82 -9.87 -0.21 27.64
C SER A 82 -11.10 0.57 28.13
N PRO A 83 -11.05 1.91 28.35
CA PRO A 83 -12.25 2.66 28.73
C PRO A 83 -13.38 2.57 27.70
N VAL A 84 -13.04 2.54 26.40
CA VAL A 84 -14.01 2.38 25.30
C VAL A 84 -14.65 1.00 25.37
N ALA A 85 -13.83 -0.05 25.49
CA ALA A 85 -14.31 -1.42 25.58
C ALA A 85 -15.20 -1.66 26.82
N ASP A 86 -14.79 -1.14 27.98
CA ASP A 86 -15.55 -1.26 29.22
C ASP A 86 -16.88 -0.50 29.15
N MET A 87 -16.90 0.72 28.60
CA MET A 87 -18.14 1.44 28.35
C MET A 87 -19.06 0.68 27.41
N MET A 88 -18.53 0.13 26.30
CA MET A 88 -19.30 -0.71 25.36
C MET A 88 -19.92 -1.92 26.04
N LEU A 89 -19.21 -2.54 26.99
CA LEU A 89 -19.69 -3.66 27.82
C LEU A 89 -20.61 -3.25 28.99
N GLY A 90 -20.87 -1.95 29.19
CA GLY A 90 -21.67 -1.45 30.31
C GLY A 90 -20.99 -1.56 31.67
N LYS A 91 -19.65 -1.66 31.69
CA LYS A 91 -18.86 -1.72 32.92
C LYS A 91 -18.58 -0.31 33.46
N PRO A 92 -18.38 -0.19 34.79
CA PRO A 92 -18.00 1.09 35.38
C PRO A 92 -16.60 1.50 34.92
N VAL A 93 -16.45 2.80 34.63
CA VAL A 93 -15.18 3.45 34.24
C VAL A 93 -14.95 4.69 35.11
N ALA A 94 -13.69 5.12 35.22
CA ALA A 94 -13.33 6.31 35.99
C ALA A 94 -14.10 7.55 35.52
N LYS A 95 -14.45 8.45 36.46
CA LYS A 95 -15.29 9.64 36.19
C LYS A 95 -14.78 10.47 35.00
N GLN A 96 -13.47 10.64 34.88
CA GLN A 96 -12.85 11.41 33.80
C GLN A 96 -13.06 10.83 32.40
N TRP A 97 -13.37 9.54 32.27
CA TRP A 97 -13.59 8.90 30.97
C TRP A 97 -15.07 8.79 30.59
N GLN A 98 -15.99 8.99 31.54
CA GLN A 98 -17.44 8.85 31.31
C GLN A 98 -17.99 9.85 30.28
N GLN A 99 -17.20 10.86 29.90
CA GLN A 99 -17.52 11.88 28.91
C GLN A 99 -16.30 12.13 27.99
N GLY A 100 -16.52 12.85 26.89
CA GLY A 100 -15.47 13.19 25.93
C GLY A 100 -15.10 12.02 25.02
N VAL A 101 -13.85 12.01 24.53
CA VAL A 101 -13.47 11.20 23.36
C VAL A 101 -13.70 9.70 23.53
N TYR A 102 -13.52 9.14 24.73
CA TYR A 102 -13.75 7.71 24.97
C TYR A 102 -15.23 7.36 24.94
N ALA A 103 -16.08 8.21 25.52
CA ALA A 103 -17.53 8.03 25.50
C ALA A 103 -18.08 8.21 24.07
N ASP A 104 -17.59 9.22 23.34
CA ASP A 104 -17.94 9.46 21.94
C ASP A 104 -17.52 8.29 21.05
N ALA A 105 -16.29 7.78 21.23
CA ALA A 105 -15.80 6.60 20.53
C ALA A 105 -16.66 5.36 20.83
N ALA A 106 -16.98 5.09 22.10
CA ALA A 106 -17.83 3.96 22.49
C ALA A 106 -19.24 4.05 21.88
N ASN A 107 -19.84 5.25 21.87
CA ASN A 107 -21.15 5.49 21.27
C ASN A 107 -21.13 5.33 19.75
N ASN A 108 -20.12 5.89 19.08
CA ASN A 108 -19.95 5.78 17.63
C ASN A 108 -19.72 4.32 17.21
N LEU A 109 -18.89 3.58 17.94
CA LEU A 109 -18.66 2.16 17.69
C LEU A 109 -19.91 1.32 17.92
N ARG A 110 -20.72 1.58 18.96
CA ARG A 110 -22.03 0.93 19.13
C ARG A 110 -22.99 1.22 17.98
N LYS A 111 -22.99 2.45 17.45
CA LYS A 111 -23.82 2.81 16.30
C LYS A 111 -23.36 2.09 15.03
N TYR A 112 -22.06 2.02 14.81
CA TYR A 112 -21.48 1.43 13.59
C TYR A 112 -21.46 -0.11 13.64
N TYR A 113 -21.21 -0.68 14.82
CA TYR A 113 -21.15 -2.11 15.10
C TYR A 113 -22.14 -2.51 16.22
N PRO A 114 -23.47 -2.43 15.97
CA PRO A 114 -24.48 -2.61 17.02
C PRO A 114 -24.49 -3.99 17.66
N THR A 115 -23.95 -5.00 16.97
CA THR A 115 -23.86 -6.38 17.46
C THR A 115 -22.47 -6.77 17.98
N ALA A 116 -21.48 -5.89 17.85
CA ALA A 116 -20.12 -6.22 18.29
C ALA A 116 -19.99 -6.13 19.81
N ILE A 117 -19.48 -7.22 20.39
CA ILE A 117 -19.18 -7.30 21.82
C ILE A 117 -17.65 -7.32 21.95
N PRO A 118 -17.04 -6.32 22.62
CA PRO A 118 -15.61 -6.33 22.88
C PRO A 118 -15.17 -7.61 23.58
N GLN A 119 -14.13 -8.23 23.05
CA GLN A 119 -13.54 -9.44 23.62
C GLN A 119 -12.04 -9.28 23.82
N ARG A 120 -11.49 -9.98 24.81
CA ARG A 120 -10.04 -10.05 25.01
C ARG A 120 -9.39 -10.61 23.76
N ASP A 121 -8.30 -10.00 23.31
CA ASP A 121 -7.54 -10.51 22.20
C ASP A 121 -6.95 -11.90 22.55
N PRO A 122 -7.26 -12.96 21.77
CA PRO A 122 -6.92 -14.33 22.10
C PRO A 122 -5.52 -14.73 21.60
N LEU A 123 -4.79 -13.84 20.91
CA LEU A 123 -3.48 -14.19 20.38
C LEU A 123 -2.60 -14.72 21.51
N LYS A 124 -2.05 -15.92 21.35
CA LYS A 124 -1.25 -16.62 22.37
C LYS A 124 -0.21 -15.71 23.02
N LYS A 125 0.45 -14.87 22.22
CA LYS A 125 1.47 -13.91 22.69
C LYS A 125 0.88 -12.82 23.60
N VAL A 126 -0.31 -12.31 23.29
CA VAL A 126 -1.05 -11.35 24.13
C VAL A 126 -1.55 -12.05 25.38
N ALA A 127 -2.22 -13.19 25.23
CA ALA A 127 -2.77 -13.96 26.35
C ALA A 127 -1.70 -14.38 27.36
N ASN A 128 -0.55 -14.86 26.90
CA ASN A 128 0.57 -15.23 27.76
C ASN A 128 1.13 -14.04 28.55
N TYR A 129 1.18 -12.85 27.92
CA TYR A 129 1.67 -11.64 28.57
C TYR A 129 0.70 -11.19 29.68
N PHE A 130 -0.58 -11.04 29.35
CA PHE A 130 -1.53 -10.47 30.30
C PHE A 130 -1.98 -11.46 31.37
N SER A 131 -2.15 -12.76 31.06
CA SER A 131 -2.56 -13.77 32.07
C SER A 131 -1.69 -13.81 33.32
N LYS A 132 -0.38 -13.52 33.20
CA LYS A 132 0.56 -13.48 34.32
C LYS A 132 0.66 -12.10 34.99
N ASN A 133 0.26 -11.05 34.27
CA ASN A 133 0.46 -9.66 34.67
C ASN A 133 -0.85 -8.92 35.04
N LEU A 134 -2.03 -9.55 34.93
CA LEU A 134 -3.33 -8.90 35.20
C LEU A 134 -3.42 -8.29 36.61
N ALA A 135 -2.77 -8.88 37.61
CA ALA A 135 -2.83 -8.42 39.01
C ALA A 135 -1.88 -7.24 39.31
N THR A 136 -0.82 -7.05 38.52
CA THR A 136 0.24 -6.06 38.77
C THR A 136 0.46 -5.11 37.60
N ASN A 137 -0.40 -5.16 36.57
CA ASN A 137 -0.16 -4.44 35.33
C ASN A 137 -0.12 -2.93 35.59
N PRO A 138 1.02 -2.25 35.41
CA PRO A 138 1.02 -0.80 35.33
C PRO A 138 0.36 -0.48 33.99
N LEU A 139 -0.96 -0.30 34.04
CA LEU A 139 -1.77 0.27 32.98
C LEU A 139 -0.95 1.37 32.30
N ILE A 140 -0.69 1.24 30.99
CA ILE A 140 0.00 2.32 30.25
C ILE A 140 -0.87 3.56 30.42
N TRP A 141 -0.30 4.60 31.03
CA TRP A 141 -1.00 5.84 31.42
C TRP A 141 -2.24 5.65 32.31
N THR A 142 -2.32 4.58 33.08
CA THR A 142 -3.53 4.20 33.86
C THR A 142 -4.76 3.83 33.04
N GLU A 143 -4.64 3.71 31.71
CA GLU A 143 -5.78 3.55 30.81
C GLU A 143 -5.94 2.12 30.27
N ASP A 144 -4.85 1.47 29.87
CA ASP A 144 -4.93 0.24 29.06
C ASP A 144 -4.62 -1.03 29.85
N THR A 145 -5.56 -1.97 29.80
CA THR A 145 -5.47 -3.34 30.31
C THR A 145 -5.19 -4.33 29.17
N TRP A 146 -5.56 -5.61 29.34
CA TRP A 146 -5.53 -6.60 28.26
C TRP A 146 -6.26 -6.04 27.02
N PRO A 147 -5.59 -5.98 25.84
CA PRO A 147 -6.18 -5.48 24.61
C PRO A 147 -7.53 -6.14 24.31
N MET A 148 -8.54 -5.29 24.15
CA MET A 148 -9.87 -5.71 23.74
C MET A 148 -10.01 -5.46 22.24
N ARG A 149 -10.71 -6.34 21.54
CA ARG A 149 -10.91 -6.25 20.09
C ARG A 149 -12.37 -6.38 19.72
N ILE A 150 -12.73 -5.80 18.58
CA ILE A 150 -13.99 -6.02 17.86
C ILE A 150 -13.71 -6.26 16.38
N PRO A 151 -14.63 -6.88 15.62
CA PRO A 151 -14.49 -7.02 14.18
C PRO A 151 -14.34 -5.65 13.49
N ASN A 152 -13.50 -5.57 12.46
CA ASN A 152 -13.25 -4.36 11.67
C ASN A 152 -13.80 -4.50 10.24
N TYR A 153 -13.02 -5.10 9.33
CA TYR A 153 -13.39 -5.36 7.95
C TYR A 153 -12.79 -6.69 7.46
N GLU A 154 -13.40 -7.78 7.92
CA GLU A 154 -12.90 -9.15 7.75
C GLU A 154 -12.65 -9.53 6.29
N VAL A 155 -11.45 -10.04 6.01
CA VAL A 155 -11.00 -10.47 4.68
C VAL A 155 -10.80 -11.98 4.63
N ALA A 156 -10.97 -12.60 3.47
CA ALA A 156 -10.66 -14.01 3.26
C ALA A 156 -9.16 -14.30 3.46
N HIS A 157 -8.29 -13.45 2.91
CA HIS A 157 -6.85 -13.46 3.16
C HIS A 157 -6.24 -12.09 2.87
N ALA A 158 -5.07 -11.82 3.46
CA ALA A 158 -4.23 -10.66 3.15
C ALA A 158 -2.76 -11.01 3.43
N PHE A 159 -1.98 -11.18 2.37
CA PHE A 159 -0.55 -11.44 2.42
C PHE A 159 0.19 -10.39 1.62
N ARG A 160 1.38 -10.04 2.12
CA ARG A 160 2.35 -9.26 1.39
C ARG A 160 3.68 -9.99 1.35
N THR A 161 4.22 -10.11 0.14
CA THR A 161 5.63 -10.42 -0.08
C THR A 161 6.30 -9.18 -0.65
N ALA A 162 7.29 -8.67 0.05
CA ALA A 162 8.00 -7.46 -0.35
C ALA A 162 9.51 -7.65 -0.18
N GLY A 163 10.29 -7.11 -1.11
CA GLY A 163 11.74 -7.20 -1.00
C GLY A 163 12.51 -6.38 -2.01
N LEU A 164 13.80 -6.25 -1.72
CA LEU A 164 14.81 -5.60 -2.53
C LEU A 164 15.64 -6.68 -3.22
N VAL A 165 15.69 -6.61 -4.55
CA VAL A 165 16.70 -7.27 -5.36
C VAL A 165 17.94 -6.39 -5.37
N LYS A 166 19.11 -6.99 -5.08
CA LYS A 166 20.40 -6.31 -4.92
C LYS A 166 21.37 -6.76 -6.01
N GLY A 167 22.26 -5.88 -6.45
CA GLY A 167 23.33 -6.20 -7.39
C GLY A 167 23.70 -5.03 -8.28
N LYS A 168 23.78 -5.29 -9.59
CA LYS A 168 24.09 -4.25 -10.58
C LYS A 168 22.93 -3.29 -10.79
N HIS A 169 21.72 -3.84 -10.74
CA HIS A 169 20.46 -3.12 -10.88
C HIS A 169 19.57 -3.44 -9.69
N ASP A 170 19.55 -2.51 -8.73
CA ASP A 170 18.74 -2.64 -7.53
C ASP A 170 17.29 -2.22 -7.82
N TYR A 171 16.34 -3.08 -7.47
CA TYR A 171 14.91 -2.78 -7.61
C TYR A 171 14.08 -3.50 -6.56
N VAL A 172 12.90 -2.94 -6.26
CA VAL A 172 11.97 -3.50 -5.30
C VAL A 172 10.84 -4.22 -6.03
N LEU A 173 10.43 -5.36 -5.50
CA LEU A 173 9.22 -6.06 -5.93
C LEU A 173 8.26 -6.18 -4.74
N ILE A 174 7.03 -5.72 -4.93
CA ILE A 174 5.92 -5.84 -3.97
C ILE A 174 4.85 -6.72 -4.60
N ILE A 175 4.41 -7.73 -3.86
CA ILE A 175 3.35 -8.67 -4.22
C ILE A 175 2.33 -8.62 -3.09
N ASP A 176 1.10 -8.22 -3.42
CA ASP A 176 0.01 -8.15 -2.46
C ASP A 176 -1.13 -9.08 -2.89
N ASP A 177 -1.33 -10.13 -2.12
CA ASP A 177 -2.43 -11.08 -2.27
C ASP A 177 -3.48 -10.77 -1.19
N ILE A 178 -4.52 -10.03 -1.55
CA ILE A 178 -5.60 -9.66 -0.64
C ILE A 178 -6.95 -9.93 -1.26
N LYS A 179 -7.86 -10.50 -0.49
CA LYS A 179 -9.23 -10.75 -0.94
C LYS A 179 -10.19 -10.57 0.21
N LYS A 180 -11.16 -9.67 0.04
CA LYS A 180 -12.25 -9.46 1.00
C LYS A 180 -13.20 -10.65 1.03
N ASP A 181 -13.83 -10.93 -0.11
CA ASP A 181 -14.79 -12.00 -0.34
C ASP A 181 -14.93 -12.21 -1.88
N ASP A 182 -15.95 -12.94 -2.34
CA ASP A 182 -16.17 -13.20 -3.77
C ASP A 182 -16.87 -12.06 -4.52
N THR A 183 -17.20 -10.95 -3.85
CA THR A 183 -17.86 -9.80 -4.46
C THR A 183 -16.87 -8.76 -4.96
N GLU A 184 -17.28 -7.96 -5.94
CA GLU A 184 -16.49 -6.84 -6.43
C GLU A 184 -16.27 -5.80 -5.31
N LYS A 185 -15.03 -5.32 -5.20
CA LYS A 185 -14.60 -4.24 -4.31
C LYS A 185 -13.68 -3.29 -5.06
N LEU A 186 -13.56 -2.08 -4.54
CA LEU A 186 -12.48 -1.18 -4.94
C LEU A 186 -11.28 -1.42 -4.03
N TYR A 187 -10.22 -2.03 -4.57
CA TYR A 187 -8.93 -2.12 -3.90
C TYR A 187 -8.05 -0.94 -4.33
N GLU A 188 -7.35 -0.32 -3.39
CA GLU A 188 -6.42 0.76 -3.67
C GLU A 188 -5.07 0.46 -3.03
N TRP A 189 -4.06 0.24 -3.86
CA TRP A 189 -2.67 0.12 -3.43
C TRP A 189 -2.08 1.52 -3.28
N LEU A 190 -1.63 1.84 -2.07
CA LEU A 190 -1.22 3.19 -1.72
C LEU A 190 0.30 3.29 -1.63
N LEU A 191 0.83 4.41 -2.10
CA LEU A 191 2.24 4.75 -1.97
C LEU A 191 2.39 6.18 -1.45
N PRO A 192 2.52 6.41 -0.13
CA PRO A 192 2.73 7.72 0.45
C PRO A 192 4.07 8.32 0.00
N MET A 193 4.06 9.58 -0.41
CA MET A 193 5.21 10.24 -1.04
C MET A 193 5.45 11.63 -0.43
N PRO A 194 6.69 12.15 -0.51
CA PRO A 194 6.97 13.56 -0.23
C PRO A 194 6.12 14.51 -1.09
N LEU A 195 5.78 15.68 -0.54
CA LEU A 195 4.95 16.70 -1.22
C LEU A 195 5.57 17.28 -2.48
N ASP A 196 6.89 17.14 -2.65
CA ASP A 196 7.65 17.58 -3.82
C ASP A 196 7.74 16.52 -4.92
N VAL A 197 7.26 15.29 -4.72
CA VAL A 197 7.18 14.29 -5.79
C VAL A 197 6.06 14.65 -6.76
N GLU A 198 6.32 14.46 -8.05
CA GLU A 198 5.39 14.81 -9.12
C GLU A 198 5.38 13.73 -10.21
N VAL A 199 4.26 13.63 -10.91
CA VAL A 199 4.13 12.74 -12.08
C VAL A 199 4.86 13.36 -13.26
N VAL A 200 5.84 12.64 -13.80
CA VAL A 200 6.46 12.95 -15.09
C VAL A 200 5.63 12.35 -16.22
N THR A 201 5.25 11.08 -16.09
CA THR A 201 4.35 10.43 -17.05
C THR A 201 3.59 9.27 -16.41
N ILE A 202 2.39 9.01 -16.92
CA ILE A 202 1.64 7.77 -16.71
C ILE A 202 1.37 7.22 -18.10
N LYS A 203 1.88 6.04 -18.40
CA LYS A 203 1.68 5.35 -19.68
C LYS A 203 1.02 4.02 -19.41
N GLN A 204 -0.18 3.84 -19.94
CA GLN A 204 -0.74 2.50 -20.07
C GLN A 204 0.06 1.74 -21.11
N LEU A 205 0.51 0.54 -20.78
CA LEU A 205 1.28 -0.29 -21.69
C LEU A 205 0.29 -1.16 -22.48
N VAL A 206 0.13 -0.84 -23.76
CA VAL A 206 -0.70 -1.57 -24.72
C VAL A 206 0.08 -1.67 -26.03
N ASP A 207 0.25 -2.87 -26.60
CA ASP A 207 0.87 -2.99 -27.92
C ASP A 207 -0.18 -2.73 -29.00
N ILE A 208 -0.28 -1.49 -29.45
CA ILE A 208 -1.16 -1.13 -30.56
C ILE A 208 -0.57 -1.70 -31.86
N LYS A 209 -1.19 -2.75 -32.42
CA LYS A 209 -1.06 -3.10 -33.83
C LYS A 209 -2.00 -2.20 -34.62
N GLN A 210 -1.44 -1.33 -35.44
CA GLN A 210 -2.23 -0.56 -36.40
C GLN A 210 -2.49 -1.46 -37.62
N GLU A 211 -3.71 -1.95 -37.78
CA GLU A 211 -4.09 -2.67 -38.99
C GLU A 211 -4.45 -1.66 -40.08
N SER A 212 -3.64 -1.62 -41.14
CA SER A 212 -3.92 -0.80 -42.33
C SER A 212 -5.03 -1.45 -43.16
N GLY A 213 -6.25 -0.94 -43.02
CA GLY A 213 -7.37 -1.25 -43.93
C GLY A 213 -7.44 -0.29 -45.13
N PRO A 214 -8.15 -0.66 -46.21
CA PRO A 214 -8.25 0.12 -47.47
C PRO A 214 -8.87 1.52 -47.33
N LEU A 215 -9.38 1.87 -46.14
CA LEU A 215 -9.93 3.19 -45.84
C LEU A 215 -8.96 4.13 -45.10
N ASN A 216 -7.74 3.68 -44.74
CA ASN A 216 -6.79 4.45 -43.90
C ASN A 216 -7.37 4.96 -42.56
N ILE A 217 -8.54 4.45 -42.14
CA ILE A 217 -9.11 4.62 -40.81
C ILE A 217 -8.52 3.47 -40.00
N GLY A 218 -7.31 3.66 -39.45
CA GLY A 218 -6.61 2.63 -38.69
C GLY A 218 -7.47 2.17 -37.52
N PHE A 219 -7.97 0.93 -37.57
CA PHE A 219 -8.46 0.27 -36.38
C PHE A 219 -7.24 -0.25 -35.62
N ASN A 220 -7.04 0.27 -34.42
CA ASN A 220 -5.98 -0.18 -33.53
C ASN A 220 -6.39 -1.54 -32.97
N THR A 221 -5.78 -2.64 -33.42
CA THR A 221 -5.83 -3.91 -32.69
C THR A 221 -4.87 -3.83 -31.51
N LEU A 222 -5.42 -3.82 -30.30
CA LEU A 222 -4.61 -3.92 -29.08
C LEU A 222 -4.08 -5.35 -28.99
N SER A 223 -2.79 -5.52 -29.20
CA SER A 223 -2.04 -6.75 -28.90
C SER A 223 -1.20 -6.55 -27.62
N ASN A 224 -0.71 -7.65 -27.04
CA ASN A 224 0.04 -7.65 -25.76
C ASN A 224 1.46 -8.22 -25.93
N GLN A 225 2.13 -8.01 -27.06
CA GLN A 225 3.48 -8.51 -27.28
C GLN A 225 4.55 -7.41 -27.40
N GLY A 226 5.16 -7.02 -26.28
CA GLY A 226 6.36 -6.17 -26.30
C GLY A 226 6.86 -5.75 -24.92
N ILE A 227 5.98 -5.13 -24.11
CA ILE A 227 6.27 -4.75 -22.72
C ILE A 227 5.03 -5.11 -21.90
N GLN A 228 5.12 -6.18 -21.10
CA GLN A 228 3.96 -6.67 -20.35
C GLN A 228 4.03 -6.15 -18.91
N GLY A 229 3.39 -5.01 -18.72
CA GLY A 229 2.88 -4.46 -17.47
C GLY A 229 1.59 -3.73 -17.80
N ASP A 230 0.79 -3.35 -16.83
CA ASP A 230 -0.47 -2.63 -17.10
C ASP A 230 -0.21 -1.12 -17.19
N TYR A 231 0.73 -0.60 -16.38
CA TYR A 231 1.12 0.81 -16.36
C TYR A 231 2.60 1.02 -16.05
N ASP A 232 3.20 2.02 -16.71
CA ASP A 232 4.45 2.66 -16.32
C ASP A 232 4.16 4.07 -15.79
N ILE A 233 4.51 4.30 -14.53
CA ILE A 233 4.36 5.59 -13.87
C ILE A 233 5.76 6.09 -13.53
N LEU A 234 6.18 7.17 -14.18
CA LEU A 234 7.46 7.79 -13.92
C LEU A 234 7.26 9.00 -13.02
N LEU A 235 7.96 9.01 -11.90
CA LEU A 235 7.89 10.04 -10.88
C LEU A 235 9.22 10.80 -10.80
N GLY A 236 9.11 12.10 -10.59
CA GLY A 236 10.23 13.02 -10.43
C GLY A 236 10.06 13.91 -9.21
N ASP A 237 10.88 14.96 -9.08
CA ASP A 237 10.65 16.03 -8.11
C ASP A 237 10.23 17.34 -8.75
N LYS A 238 9.71 18.25 -7.93
CA LYS A 238 9.37 19.63 -8.32
C LYS A 238 10.55 20.43 -8.85
N ARG A 239 11.80 20.10 -8.50
CA ARG A 239 13.01 20.78 -9.04
C ARG A 239 13.22 20.45 -10.51
N MET A 240 12.63 19.37 -11.03
CA MET A 240 12.59 19.03 -12.46
C MET A 240 11.60 19.88 -13.27
N LYS A 241 10.77 20.71 -12.63
CA LYS A 241 9.96 21.71 -13.36
C LYS A 241 10.93 22.74 -13.95
N ARG A 242 11.10 22.69 -15.28
CA ARG A 242 12.00 23.57 -16.03
C ARG A 242 11.23 24.26 -17.16
N ASN A 243 11.84 25.31 -17.74
CA ASN A 243 11.24 26.13 -18.81
C ASN A 243 9.88 26.74 -18.42
N MET A 244 9.91 27.64 -17.44
CA MET A 244 8.81 28.59 -17.22
C MET A 244 8.77 29.53 -18.42
N GLN A 245 7.90 29.30 -19.40
CA GLN A 245 7.69 30.28 -20.46
C GLN A 245 6.95 31.48 -19.89
N GLU A 246 7.41 32.70 -20.23
CA GLU A 246 6.63 33.92 -20.04
C GLU A 246 5.38 33.84 -20.93
N VAL A 247 4.24 34.31 -20.41
CA VAL A 247 2.98 34.34 -21.14
C VAL A 247 2.36 35.71 -20.95
N ASP A 248 1.96 36.31 -22.07
CA ASP A 248 1.36 37.64 -22.22
C ASP A 248 0.24 37.95 -21.22
N GLU A 249 0.19 39.22 -20.79
CA GLU A 249 -0.56 39.71 -19.63
C GLU A 249 -2.04 40.08 -19.87
N THR A 250 -2.68 39.64 -20.97
CA THR A 250 -4.08 40.04 -21.27
C THR A 250 -5.15 39.05 -20.83
N ALA A 251 -6.26 39.59 -20.33
CA ALA A 251 -7.34 38.90 -19.62
C ALA A 251 -8.14 37.90 -20.50
N ASN A 252 -7.65 36.65 -20.58
CA ASN A 252 -8.35 35.41 -20.98
C ASN A 252 -7.59 34.22 -20.35
N GLU A 253 -7.70 34.17 -19.02
CA GLU A 253 -6.82 33.47 -18.07
C GLU A 253 -6.55 31.99 -18.39
N THR A 254 -5.33 31.69 -18.85
CA THR A 254 -4.79 30.33 -18.90
C THR A 254 -3.83 30.12 -17.73
N HIS A 255 -4.12 29.12 -16.89
CA HIS A 255 -3.26 28.77 -15.77
C HIS A 255 -1.92 28.18 -16.25
N ARG A 256 -0.82 28.69 -15.69
CA ARG A 256 0.56 28.30 -15.99
C ARG A 256 0.83 26.85 -15.54
N ALA A 257 1.07 25.93 -16.46
CA ALA A 257 1.61 24.61 -16.15
C ALA A 257 3.03 24.47 -16.73
N GLY A 258 4.06 24.56 -15.88
CA GLY A 258 5.43 24.20 -16.29
C GLY A 258 5.48 22.75 -16.79
N ARG A 259 6.29 22.47 -17.82
CA ARG A 259 6.50 21.10 -18.30
C ARG A 259 7.55 20.40 -17.43
N PHE A 260 7.30 19.16 -17.06
CA PHE A 260 8.33 18.31 -16.47
C PHE A 260 9.31 17.89 -17.55
N MET A 261 10.55 18.36 -17.44
CA MET A 261 11.63 18.02 -18.38
C MET A 261 12.82 17.49 -17.58
N PRO A 262 12.85 16.17 -17.30
CA PRO A 262 14.00 15.54 -16.67
C PRO A 262 15.27 15.78 -17.50
N GLN A 263 16.36 16.15 -16.83
CA GLN A 263 17.70 16.20 -17.39
C GLN A 263 18.41 14.91 -17.04
N ARG A 264 19.49 14.62 -17.77
CA ARG A 264 20.37 13.52 -17.43
C ARG A 264 20.81 13.64 -15.97
N ASN A 265 20.77 12.54 -15.24
CA ASN A 265 21.12 12.42 -13.81
C ASN A 265 20.10 12.99 -12.81
N ASP A 266 18.94 13.48 -13.27
CA ASP A 266 17.85 13.80 -12.34
C ASP A 266 17.31 12.50 -11.69
N PRO A 267 17.11 12.44 -10.37
CA PRO A 267 16.67 11.21 -9.70
C PRO A 267 15.19 10.95 -9.96
N GLN A 268 14.85 9.78 -10.49
CA GLN A 268 13.49 9.37 -10.82
C GLN A 268 13.10 8.04 -10.14
N LEU A 269 11.80 7.78 -10.10
CA LEU A 269 11.24 6.49 -9.70
C LEU A 269 10.31 5.97 -10.79
N LEU A 270 10.64 4.83 -11.36
CA LEU A 270 9.71 4.03 -12.14
C LEU A 270 8.87 3.19 -11.18
N VAL A 271 7.55 3.37 -11.25
CA VAL A 271 6.56 2.47 -10.64
C VAL A 271 5.89 1.72 -11.78
N ARG A 272 6.25 0.45 -11.95
CA ARG A 272 5.68 -0.43 -12.98
C ARG A 272 4.67 -1.39 -12.36
N ILE A 273 3.44 -1.34 -12.85
CA ILE A 273 2.38 -2.27 -12.45
C ILE A 273 2.54 -3.51 -13.33
N LEU A 274 3.12 -4.56 -12.77
CA LEU A 274 3.39 -5.81 -13.50
C LEU A 274 2.12 -6.65 -13.64
N ASN A 275 1.25 -6.59 -12.63
CA ASN A 275 -0.04 -7.26 -12.64
C ASN A 275 -1.01 -6.54 -11.70
N HIS A 276 -2.24 -6.36 -12.17
CA HIS A 276 -3.43 -6.27 -11.35
C HIS A 276 -4.58 -6.98 -12.07
N THR A 277 -5.61 -7.40 -11.32
CA THR A 277 -6.84 -7.90 -11.93
C THR A 277 -7.63 -6.71 -12.47
N PRO A 278 -7.92 -6.66 -13.79
CA PRO A 278 -8.71 -5.59 -14.36
C PRO A 278 -10.17 -5.69 -13.94
N ALA A 279 -10.88 -4.58 -14.07
CA ALA A 279 -12.30 -4.49 -13.84
C ALA A 279 -13.07 -5.39 -14.80
N PRO A 280 -14.24 -5.92 -14.38
CA PRO A 280 -15.10 -6.70 -15.27
C PRO A 280 -15.51 -5.94 -16.54
N ARG A 281 -15.42 -4.59 -16.52
CA ARG A 281 -15.65 -3.72 -17.67
C ARG A 281 -14.56 -2.64 -17.74
N PRO A 282 -13.93 -2.41 -18.90
CA PRO A 282 -12.85 -1.43 -19.03
C PRO A 282 -13.22 -0.01 -18.62
N ASN A 283 -14.48 0.42 -18.82
CA ASN A 283 -14.93 1.76 -18.45
C ASN A 283 -15.14 1.97 -16.94
N LEU A 284 -15.04 0.91 -16.14
CA LEU A 284 -15.10 0.97 -14.68
C LEU A 284 -13.70 0.95 -14.04
N GLU A 285 -12.66 0.75 -14.84
CA GLU A 285 -11.28 0.76 -14.35
C GLU A 285 -10.90 2.19 -13.95
N PRO A 286 -10.58 2.44 -12.67
CA PRO A 286 -10.11 3.75 -12.26
C PRO A 286 -8.65 3.90 -12.68
N ASN A 287 -8.24 5.08 -13.15
CA ASN A 287 -6.84 5.30 -13.51
C ASN A 287 -5.95 5.46 -12.28
N PRO A 288 -4.68 5.03 -12.33
CA PRO A 288 -3.68 5.42 -11.36
C PRO A 288 -3.58 6.95 -11.26
N ARG A 289 -3.37 7.46 -10.04
CA ARG A 289 -3.41 8.90 -9.79
C ARG A 289 -2.53 9.33 -8.62
N LEU A 290 -1.94 10.51 -8.74
CA LEU A 290 -1.21 11.16 -7.66
C LEU A 290 -2.15 12.15 -6.96
N GLU A 291 -2.43 11.94 -5.68
CA GLU A 291 -3.35 12.76 -4.89
C GLU A 291 -2.59 13.57 -3.84
N THR A 292 -3.06 14.79 -3.59
CA THR A 292 -2.73 15.55 -2.37
C THR A 292 -3.95 15.54 -1.49
N LEU A 293 -3.78 15.23 -0.21
CA LEU A 293 -4.86 15.10 0.76
C LEU A 293 -4.49 15.71 2.10
N GLU A 294 -5.48 16.16 2.85
CA GLU A 294 -5.29 16.52 4.24
C GLU A 294 -5.16 15.26 5.10
N LYS A 295 -4.18 15.23 6.00
CA LYS A 295 -4.05 14.19 7.01
C LYS A 295 -4.91 14.55 8.20
N LEU A 296 -6.12 14.03 8.26
CA LEU A 296 -7.00 14.18 9.42
C LEU A 296 -6.91 12.92 10.27
N LYS A 297 -6.87 13.10 11.59
CA LYS A 297 -6.96 11.99 12.53
C LYS A 297 -8.43 11.65 12.80
N THR A 298 -9.01 10.79 11.96
CA THR A 298 -10.45 10.47 11.94
C THR A 298 -10.85 9.25 12.75
N GLU A 299 -9.93 8.34 13.10
CA GLU A 299 -10.23 7.14 13.90
C GLU A 299 -9.65 7.17 15.33
N ASP A 300 -9.28 8.35 15.85
CA ASP A 300 -8.63 8.44 17.16
C ASP A 300 -9.56 8.24 18.36
N MET A 301 -9.35 7.15 19.09
CA MET A 301 -10.06 6.87 20.35
C MET A 301 -9.36 7.47 21.59
N HIS A 302 -8.39 8.38 21.43
CA HIS A 302 -7.56 8.87 22.55
C HIS A 302 -7.51 10.40 22.74
N GLN A 303 -7.05 11.22 21.78
CA GLN A 303 -6.78 12.65 22.11
C GLN A 303 -6.98 13.67 20.98
N PHE A 304 -7.07 13.30 19.70
CA PHE A 304 -6.98 14.26 18.58
C PHE A 304 -7.98 14.02 17.45
N TYR A 305 -9.22 13.63 17.76
CA TYR A 305 -10.26 13.43 16.77
C TYR A 305 -10.47 14.68 15.88
N LEU A 306 -10.45 14.48 14.55
CA LEU A 306 -10.55 15.51 13.49
C LEU A 306 -9.46 16.59 13.50
N ARG A 307 -8.33 16.36 14.16
CA ARG A 307 -7.18 17.25 14.07
C ARG A 307 -6.45 17.07 12.74
N THR A 308 -6.11 18.19 12.09
CA THR A 308 -5.19 18.21 10.95
C THR A 308 -3.75 17.92 11.39
N MET A 309 -3.11 17.03 10.63
CA MET A 309 -1.77 16.49 10.82
C MET A 309 -0.89 16.80 9.60
N ASP A 310 -1.18 17.93 8.94
CA ASP A 310 -0.53 18.44 7.72
C ASP A 310 -1.08 17.81 6.42
N LEU A 311 -0.58 18.30 5.28
CA LEU A 311 -0.83 17.74 3.97
C LEU A 311 -0.01 16.47 3.74
N GLY A 312 -0.62 15.51 3.07
CA GLY A 312 0.02 14.32 2.53
C GLY A 312 -0.08 14.29 1.01
N LYS A 313 0.84 13.54 0.39
CA LYS A 313 0.75 13.17 -1.02
C LYS A 313 0.90 11.65 -1.13
N ARG A 314 0.19 11.04 -2.08
CA ARG A 314 0.28 9.60 -2.33
C ARG A 314 -0.02 9.27 -3.79
N LEU A 315 0.67 8.26 -4.32
CA LEU A 315 0.24 7.58 -5.53
C LEU A 315 -0.79 6.50 -5.15
N VAL A 316 -1.87 6.43 -5.91
CA VAL A 316 -2.93 5.43 -5.76
C VAL A 316 -2.97 4.60 -7.03
N ILE A 317 -2.83 3.28 -6.88
CA ILE A 317 -3.03 2.30 -7.95
C ILE A 317 -4.29 1.49 -7.60
N PRO A 318 -5.42 1.78 -8.26
CA PRO A 318 -6.68 1.13 -7.98
C PRO A 318 -6.83 -0.20 -8.75
N SER A 319 -7.71 -1.07 -8.27
CA SER A 319 -8.25 -2.22 -9.00
C SER A 319 -9.68 -2.45 -8.53
N ARG A 320 -10.63 -2.48 -9.47
CA ARG A 320 -12.01 -2.85 -9.18
C ARG A 320 -12.23 -4.32 -9.50
N SER A 321 -12.11 -5.20 -8.52
CA SER A 321 -12.15 -6.65 -8.74
C SER A 321 -12.62 -7.37 -7.47
N ASN A 322 -12.71 -8.69 -7.49
CA ASN A 322 -12.87 -9.47 -6.25
C ASN A 322 -11.52 -9.79 -5.60
N SER A 323 -10.42 -9.77 -6.37
CA SER A 323 -9.05 -10.05 -5.94
C SER A 323 -8.07 -9.33 -6.86
N PRO A 324 -7.35 -8.29 -6.40
CA PRO A 324 -6.56 -7.42 -7.26
C PRO A 324 -5.20 -8.02 -7.65
N ALA A 325 -4.67 -8.98 -6.87
CA ALA A 325 -3.42 -9.70 -7.15
C ALA A 325 -2.24 -8.80 -7.57
N PHE A 326 -2.04 -7.67 -6.86
CA PHE A 326 -1.07 -6.66 -7.26
C PHE A 326 0.36 -7.23 -7.29
N LYS A 327 1.08 -6.95 -8.37
CA LYS A 327 2.54 -7.10 -8.47
C LYS A 327 3.11 -5.79 -8.98
N VAL A 328 3.92 -5.13 -8.18
CA VAL A 328 4.44 -3.79 -8.45
C VAL A 328 5.96 -3.80 -8.34
N LEU A 329 6.63 -3.32 -9.38
CA LEU A 329 8.07 -3.11 -9.41
C LEU A 329 8.37 -1.63 -9.20
N LEU A 330 9.27 -1.33 -8.27
CA LEU A 330 9.77 0.01 -8.02
C LEU A 330 11.26 0.04 -8.38
N PHE A 331 11.62 0.91 -9.33
CA PHE A 331 13.00 1.05 -9.79
C PHE A 331 13.44 2.51 -9.67
N PRO A 332 14.15 2.88 -8.60
CA PRO A 332 14.78 4.19 -8.49
C PRO A 332 15.97 4.26 -9.44
N HIS A 333 15.99 5.24 -10.33
CA HIS A 333 17.03 5.38 -11.33
C HIS A 333 17.38 6.86 -11.54
N LEU A 334 18.46 7.11 -12.24
CA LEU A 334 18.79 8.43 -12.74
C LEU A 334 18.22 8.59 -14.15
N SER A 335 17.66 9.76 -14.45
CA SER A 335 17.16 10.08 -15.79
C SER A 335 18.28 9.93 -16.82
N GLY A 336 17.98 9.20 -17.91
CA GLY A 336 18.94 8.81 -18.94
C GLY A 336 19.59 7.44 -18.73
N GLU A 337 19.39 6.80 -17.56
CA GLU A 337 19.69 5.39 -17.38
C GLU A 337 18.67 4.50 -18.10
N GLU A 338 19.09 3.28 -18.42
CA GLU A 338 18.23 2.28 -19.04
C GLU A 338 17.17 1.80 -18.03
N LEU A 339 15.92 1.73 -18.47
CA LEU A 339 14.83 1.16 -17.69
C LEU A 339 14.75 -0.36 -17.91
N PRO A 340 14.36 -1.14 -16.89
CA PRO A 340 14.16 -2.58 -17.07
C PRO A 340 13.09 -2.84 -18.13
N GLN A 341 13.30 -3.88 -18.93
CA GLN A 341 12.26 -4.48 -19.77
C GLN A 341 11.60 -5.64 -19.02
N THR A 342 10.30 -5.81 -19.17
CA THR A 342 9.55 -6.85 -18.46
C THR A 342 8.67 -7.65 -19.41
N LYS A 343 8.69 -8.98 -19.25
CA LYS A 343 7.93 -9.90 -20.09
C LYS A 343 7.35 -11.03 -19.25
N TRP A 344 6.03 -11.23 -19.34
CA TRP A 344 5.36 -12.39 -18.78
C TRP A 344 5.34 -13.55 -19.79
N ASN A 345 5.19 -14.76 -19.26
CA ASN A 345 4.62 -15.86 -20.02
C ASN A 345 3.08 -15.73 -20.11
N ASN A 346 2.46 -16.55 -20.96
CA ASN A 346 1.03 -16.42 -21.29
C ASN A 346 0.09 -16.56 -20.08
N ASP A 347 0.43 -17.40 -19.12
CA ASP A 347 -0.32 -17.69 -17.90
C ASP A 347 0.07 -16.78 -16.71
N ARG A 348 0.96 -15.81 -16.91
CA ARG A 348 1.44 -14.87 -15.88
C ARG A 348 2.01 -15.57 -14.62
N THR A 349 2.69 -16.70 -14.81
CA THR A 349 3.39 -17.45 -13.75
C THR A 349 4.90 -17.25 -13.77
N ILE A 350 5.45 -16.72 -14.86
CA ILE A 350 6.89 -16.44 -15.03
C ILE A 350 7.04 -15.02 -15.56
N LEU A 351 7.82 -14.20 -14.85
CA LEU A 351 8.19 -12.85 -15.25
C LEU A 351 9.69 -12.76 -15.46
N GLU A 352 10.10 -12.27 -16.62
CA GLU A 352 11.48 -11.89 -16.88
C GLU A 352 11.62 -10.37 -16.71
N VAL A 353 12.59 -9.95 -15.92
CA VAL A 353 13.07 -8.56 -15.78
C VAL A 353 14.45 -8.51 -16.41
N ARG A 354 14.60 -7.75 -17.50
CA ARG A 354 15.84 -7.69 -18.29
C ARG A 354 16.44 -6.29 -18.24
N PHE A 355 17.72 -6.27 -17.93
CA PHE A 355 18.63 -5.16 -18.19
C PHE A 355 19.62 -5.61 -19.28
N LYS A 356 20.44 -4.70 -19.78
CA LYS A 356 21.47 -5.02 -20.79
C LYS A 356 22.44 -6.12 -20.37
N ASP A 357 22.74 -6.25 -19.08
CA ASP A 357 23.78 -7.13 -18.54
C ASP A 357 23.33 -7.95 -17.32
N GLN A 358 22.02 -8.07 -17.11
CA GLN A 358 21.40 -8.89 -16.05
C GLN A 358 20.02 -9.37 -16.51
N VAL A 359 19.71 -10.65 -16.32
CA VAL A 359 18.37 -11.20 -16.50
C VAL A 359 17.91 -11.87 -15.21
N ASP A 360 16.83 -11.35 -14.67
CA ASP A 360 16.15 -11.89 -13.50
C ASP A 360 14.84 -12.56 -13.93
N THR A 361 14.66 -13.82 -13.55
CA THR A 361 13.45 -14.60 -13.83
C THR A 361 12.74 -14.92 -12.51
N PHE A 362 11.56 -14.36 -12.34
CA PHE A 362 10.67 -14.68 -11.24
C PHE A 362 9.69 -15.78 -11.63
N TYR A 363 9.49 -16.74 -10.73
CA TYR A 363 8.46 -17.76 -10.81
C TYR A 363 7.46 -17.51 -9.69
N PHE A 364 6.18 -17.55 -10.04
CA PHE A 364 5.06 -17.35 -9.12
C PHE A 364 4.19 -18.59 -9.08
N ALA A 365 3.82 -19.01 -7.87
CA ALA A 365 2.90 -20.13 -7.67
C ALA A 365 1.90 -19.80 -6.55
N SER A 366 0.62 -20.03 -6.79
CA SER A 366 -0.41 -19.84 -5.78
C SER A 366 -0.40 -20.97 -4.75
N THR A 367 -0.72 -20.62 -3.51
CA THR A 367 -0.95 -21.56 -2.42
C THR A 367 -2.45 -21.75 -2.17
N PRO A 368 -2.87 -22.87 -1.53
CA PRO A 368 -4.27 -23.07 -1.14
C PRO A 368 -4.84 -21.95 -0.25
N GLU A 369 -3.98 -21.30 0.54
CA GLU A 369 -4.37 -20.21 1.44
C GLU A 369 -4.56 -18.86 0.72
N GLY A 370 -4.26 -18.78 -0.58
CA GLY A 370 -4.39 -17.57 -1.40
C GLY A 370 -3.13 -16.72 -1.51
N ARG A 371 -2.01 -17.12 -0.90
CA ARG A 371 -0.69 -16.46 -1.02
C ARG A 371 0.02 -16.85 -2.30
N THR A 372 0.77 -15.94 -2.91
CA THR A 372 1.75 -16.18 -3.97
C THR A 372 3.12 -16.55 -3.38
N LYS A 373 3.63 -17.75 -3.67
CA LYS A 373 5.05 -18.10 -3.51
C LYS A 373 5.87 -17.46 -4.61
N VAL A 374 7.10 -17.07 -4.30
CA VAL A 374 7.98 -16.40 -5.26
C VAL A 374 9.39 -16.98 -5.23
N LYS A 375 9.91 -17.28 -6.41
CA LYS A 375 11.28 -17.72 -6.60
C LYS A 375 11.97 -16.79 -7.59
N LEU A 376 13.20 -16.40 -7.28
CA LEU A 376 14.05 -15.61 -8.18
C LEU A 376 15.23 -16.45 -8.66
N VAL A 377 15.43 -16.47 -9.96
CA VAL A 377 16.61 -17.01 -10.62
C VAL A 377 17.30 -15.87 -11.38
N ARG A 378 18.61 -15.71 -11.20
CA ARG A 378 19.43 -14.75 -11.95
C ARG A 378 20.50 -15.50 -12.72
N ASP A 379 20.55 -15.30 -14.03
CA ASP A 379 21.57 -15.91 -14.91
C ASP A 379 21.71 -17.43 -14.68
N GLY A 380 20.58 -18.12 -14.49
CA GLY A 380 20.51 -19.56 -14.23
C GLY A 380 20.72 -20.01 -12.78
N ASN A 381 21.11 -19.11 -11.86
CA ASN A 381 21.33 -19.42 -10.45
C ASN A 381 20.12 -19.05 -9.60
N VAL A 382 19.68 -19.95 -8.72
CA VAL A 382 18.61 -19.64 -7.75
C VAL A 382 19.13 -18.65 -6.73
N ILE A 383 18.49 -17.49 -6.64
CA ILE A 383 18.81 -16.44 -5.68
C ILE A 383 18.01 -16.63 -4.39
N PHE A 384 16.73 -16.98 -4.53
CA PHE A 384 15.87 -17.40 -3.41
C PHE A 384 14.63 -18.16 -3.91
N ASP A 385 13.98 -18.86 -3.00
CA ASP A 385 12.69 -19.55 -3.17
C ASP A 385 11.91 -19.40 -1.85
N LEU A 386 10.78 -18.67 -1.88
CA LEU A 386 10.08 -18.13 -0.69
C LEU A 386 8.58 -18.43 -0.67
#